data_AF-A0A819U9M9-F1
#
_entry.id   AF-A0A819U9M9-F1
#
_cell.length_a   1.000
_cell.length_b   1.000
_cell.length_c   1.000
_cell.angle_alpha   90.00
_cell.angle_beta   90.00
_cell.angle_gamma   90.00
#
_symmetry.space_group_name_H-M   'P 1'
#
loop_
_entity.id
_entity.type
_entity.pdbx_description
1 polymer ?
#
loop_
_entity_poly.entity_id
_entity_poly.type
_entity_poly.pdbx_seq_one_letter_code
_entity_poly.pdbx_strand_id
1 'polypeptide(L)'
;MGVTMWEALSKAKMPWSHIETDREICQRVTSDENLPKPIMCSDETWSVILTTMTFNAQERPTFSQLRRSLTRLQYQLETIPRSHTELMNKFQQVLQVEMNEIVIGIAVEQTLVNSSGLNIHQTGATFRRKPDTDITVFRLRIPSDNDLNSFTRYYGENIKNLIMQYEREATTEWVNIHMNTSILYNHMVSIIWK
;
A
#
# COMPACT_ATOMS: atom_id res chain seq x y z
N MET A 1 -0.06 -23.56 -6.66
CA MET A 1 -0.14 -22.15 -7.08
C MET A 1 1.16 -21.60 -7.64
N GLY A 2 2.33 -21.93 -7.08
CA GLY A 2 3.62 -21.41 -7.59
C GLY A 2 3.82 -21.59 -9.09
N VAL A 3 3.57 -22.80 -9.59
CA VAL A 3 3.70 -23.13 -11.02
C VAL A 3 2.77 -22.24 -11.86
N THR A 4 1.50 -22.07 -11.47
CA THR A 4 0.54 -21.21 -12.18
C THR A 4 0.98 -19.74 -12.23
N MET A 5 1.54 -19.21 -11.13
CA MET A 5 2.09 -17.84 -11.12
C MET A 5 3.32 -17.73 -12.03
N TRP A 6 4.17 -18.76 -12.05
CA TRP A 6 5.30 -18.85 -12.96
C TRP A 6 4.86 -18.89 -14.43
N GLU A 7 3.83 -19.67 -14.76
CA GLU A 7 3.26 -19.76 -16.12
C GLU A 7 2.72 -18.40 -16.59
N ALA A 8 1.99 -17.69 -15.72
CA ALA A 8 1.50 -16.35 -16.04
C ALA A 8 2.64 -15.37 -16.36
N LEU A 9 3.71 -15.39 -15.56
CA LEU A 9 4.86 -14.48 -15.73
C LEU A 9 5.82 -14.89 -16.85
N SER A 10 5.83 -16.17 -17.22
CA SER A 10 6.67 -16.70 -18.30
C SER A 10 6.05 -16.53 -19.68
N LYS A 11 4.86 -15.91 -19.78
CA LYS A 11 4.01 -15.82 -20.98
C LYS A 11 3.55 -17.21 -21.45
N ALA A 12 3.04 -18.00 -20.52
CA ALA A 12 2.52 -19.35 -20.74
C ALA A 12 3.56 -20.32 -21.32
N LYS A 13 4.84 -20.17 -20.94
CA LYS A 13 5.82 -21.23 -21.24
C LYS A 13 5.47 -22.49 -20.46
N MET A 14 5.82 -23.62 -21.04
CA MET A 14 5.68 -24.92 -20.38
C MET A 14 6.72 -25.03 -19.24
N PRO A 15 6.31 -25.36 -18.00
CA PRO A 15 7.24 -25.65 -16.91
C PRO A 15 8.16 -26.81 -17.28
N TRP A 16 9.44 -26.71 -16.93
CA TRP A 16 10.44 -27.77 -17.19
C TRP A 16 10.50 -28.24 -18.64
N SER A 17 10.20 -27.38 -19.62
CA SER A 17 10.10 -27.73 -21.05
C SER A 17 11.37 -28.31 -21.68
N HIS A 18 12.49 -28.25 -20.99
CA HIS A 18 13.79 -28.78 -21.43
C HIS A 18 14.08 -30.17 -20.85
N ILE A 19 13.20 -30.71 -20.01
CA ILE A 19 13.33 -32.01 -19.37
C ILE A 19 12.33 -32.97 -20.01
N GLU A 20 12.83 -34.13 -20.46
CA GLU A 20 12.03 -35.09 -21.24
C GLU A 20 11.17 -36.01 -20.37
N THR A 21 11.55 -36.23 -19.10
CA THR A 21 10.89 -37.22 -18.24
C THR A 21 10.42 -36.65 -16.91
N ASP A 22 9.20 -37.02 -16.51
CA ASP A 22 8.62 -36.66 -15.21
C ASP A 22 9.49 -37.12 -14.03
N ARG A 23 10.21 -38.23 -14.20
CA ARG A 23 11.12 -38.77 -13.17
C ARG A 23 12.26 -37.79 -12.87
N GLU A 24 12.86 -37.20 -13.90
CA GLU A 24 13.93 -36.22 -13.71
C GLU A 24 13.40 -34.96 -13.03
N ILE A 25 12.20 -34.49 -13.43
CA ILE A 25 11.54 -33.35 -12.78
C ILE A 25 11.34 -33.62 -11.29
N CYS A 26 10.80 -34.79 -10.93
CA CYS A 26 10.63 -35.20 -9.54
C CYS A 26 11.95 -35.18 -8.77
N GLN A 27 13.02 -35.74 -9.34
CA GLN A 27 14.34 -35.77 -8.69
C GLN A 27 14.88 -34.37 -8.40
N ARG A 28 14.78 -33.45 -9.37
CA ARG A 28 15.21 -32.06 -9.22
C ARG A 28 14.43 -31.33 -8.12
N VAL A 29 13.11 -31.42 -8.16
CA VAL A 29 12.23 -30.80 -7.14
C VAL A 29 12.52 -31.37 -5.75
N THR A 30 12.76 -32.68 -5.62
CA THR A 30 13.13 -33.29 -4.33
C THR A 30 14.54 -32.93 -3.87
N SER A 31 15.39 -32.42 -4.77
CA SER A 31 16.74 -31.93 -4.48
C SER A 31 16.77 -30.41 -4.25
N ASP A 32 15.61 -29.81 -3.98
CA ASP A 32 15.41 -28.37 -3.73
C ASP A 32 15.69 -27.46 -4.95
N GLU A 33 15.70 -28.03 -6.15
CA GLU A 33 15.76 -27.25 -7.39
C GLU A 33 14.36 -26.72 -7.76
N ASN A 34 14.29 -25.44 -8.09
CA ASN A 34 13.06 -24.76 -8.49
C ASN A 34 13.11 -24.31 -9.96
N LEU A 35 11.96 -24.01 -10.54
CA LEU A 35 11.88 -23.37 -11.85
C LEU A 35 12.72 -22.08 -11.88
N PRO A 36 13.36 -21.74 -13.01
CA PRO A 36 14.14 -20.51 -13.10
C PRO A 36 13.24 -19.28 -13.04
N LYS A 37 13.74 -18.19 -12.44
CA LYS A 37 13.02 -16.91 -12.39
C LYS A 37 12.73 -16.38 -13.81
N PRO A 38 11.47 -16.02 -14.15
CA PRO A 38 11.15 -15.39 -15.43
C PRO A 38 11.83 -14.03 -15.60
N ILE A 39 12.26 -13.69 -16.82
CA ILE A 39 13.06 -12.48 -17.14
C ILE A 39 12.40 -11.18 -16.64
N MET A 40 11.07 -11.06 -16.79
CA MET A 40 10.32 -9.85 -16.43
C MET A 40 9.78 -9.86 -15.00
N CYS A 41 10.13 -10.86 -14.19
CA CYS A 41 9.67 -10.96 -12.81
C CYS A 41 10.53 -10.11 -11.88
N SER A 42 9.92 -9.31 -11.00
CA SER A 42 10.64 -8.62 -9.92
C SER A 42 11.18 -9.63 -8.89
N ASP A 43 12.21 -9.26 -8.13
CA ASP A 43 12.76 -10.13 -7.07
C ASP A 43 11.73 -10.37 -5.95
N GLU A 44 10.94 -9.36 -5.61
CA GLU A 44 9.91 -9.44 -4.58
C GLU A 44 8.77 -10.36 -5.00
N THR A 45 8.34 -10.26 -6.26
CA THR A 45 7.34 -11.17 -6.84
C THR A 45 7.86 -12.60 -6.88
N TRP A 46 9.13 -12.77 -7.26
CA TRP A 46 9.76 -14.07 -7.30
C TRP A 46 9.89 -14.71 -5.92
N SER A 47 10.26 -13.93 -4.90
CA SER A 47 10.33 -14.39 -3.52
C SER A 47 8.99 -14.94 -3.04
N VAL A 48 7.88 -14.25 -3.33
CA VAL A 48 6.53 -14.76 -3.01
C VAL A 48 6.24 -16.07 -3.73
N ILE A 49 6.59 -16.21 -5.01
CA ILE A 49 6.38 -17.45 -5.77
C ILE A 49 7.17 -18.61 -5.14
N LEU A 50 8.44 -18.39 -4.79
CA LEU A 50 9.28 -19.41 -4.17
C LEU A 50 8.69 -19.94 -2.86
N THR A 51 8.10 -19.09 -2.02
CA THR A 51 7.44 -19.56 -0.79
C THR A 51 6.31 -20.57 -1.04
N THR A 52 5.68 -20.53 -2.22
CA THR A 52 4.64 -21.49 -2.60
C THR A 52 5.18 -22.80 -3.18
N MET A 53 6.49 -22.85 -3.47
CA MET A 53 7.21 -24.00 -4.02
C MET A 53 8.08 -24.71 -2.98
N THR A 54 8.15 -24.22 -1.73
CA THR A 54 8.90 -24.85 -0.64
C THR A 54 8.55 -26.33 -0.48
N PHE A 55 9.57 -27.18 -0.26
CA PHE A 55 9.39 -28.62 -0.12
C PHE A 55 8.44 -28.97 1.03
N ASN A 56 8.68 -28.39 2.22
CA ASN A 56 7.82 -28.57 3.39
C ASN A 56 6.45 -27.91 3.18
N ALA A 57 5.39 -28.72 3.15
CA ALA A 57 4.03 -28.24 2.95
C ALA A 57 3.55 -27.27 4.04
N GLN A 58 4.06 -27.38 5.27
CA GLN A 58 3.68 -26.51 6.40
C GLN A 58 4.31 -25.12 6.31
N GLU A 59 5.37 -24.96 5.52
CA GLU A 59 6.03 -23.66 5.29
C GLU A 59 5.40 -22.88 4.13
N ARG A 60 4.56 -23.54 3.32
CA ARG A 60 3.85 -22.88 2.22
C ARG A 60 2.79 -21.93 2.77
N PRO A 61 2.63 -20.74 2.19
CA PRO A 61 1.61 -19.82 2.65
C PRO A 61 0.22 -20.37 2.36
N THR A 62 -0.70 -20.15 3.29
CA THR A 62 -2.14 -20.27 3.04
C THR A 62 -2.57 -19.30 1.94
N PHE A 63 -3.72 -19.57 1.29
CA PHE A 63 -4.28 -18.62 0.31
C PHE A 63 -4.52 -17.22 0.89
N SER A 64 -4.90 -17.11 2.17
CA SER A 64 -5.07 -15.81 2.82
C SER A 64 -3.74 -15.05 2.95
N GLN A 65 -2.65 -15.75 3.30
CA GLN A 65 -1.31 -15.16 3.38
C GLN A 65 -0.81 -14.79 1.98
N LEU A 66 -0.98 -15.68 0.99
CA LEU A 66 -0.58 -15.44 -0.39
C LEU A 66 -1.32 -14.24 -0.99
N ARG A 67 -2.65 -14.15 -0.80
CA ARG A 67 -3.45 -13.00 -1.22
C ARG A 67 -2.90 -11.70 -0.64
N ARG A 68 -2.64 -11.67 0.68
CA ARG A 68 -2.07 -10.49 1.35
C ARG A 68 -0.73 -10.07 0.74
N SER A 69 0.15 -11.04 0.45
CA SER A 69 1.45 -10.78 -0.18
C SER A 69 1.30 -10.24 -1.60
N LEU A 70 0.46 -10.85 -2.43
CA LEU A 70 0.24 -10.42 -3.82
C LEU A 70 -0.45 -9.05 -3.89
N THR A 71 -1.44 -8.80 -3.03
CA THR A 71 -2.09 -7.50 -2.90
C THR A 71 -1.08 -6.40 -2.52
N ARG A 72 -0.16 -6.69 -1.59
CA ARG A 72 0.92 -5.75 -1.24
C ARG A 72 1.83 -5.45 -2.45
N LEU A 73 2.22 -6.46 -3.22
CA LEU A 73 3.05 -6.27 -4.43
C LEU A 73 2.31 -5.48 -5.51
N GLN A 74 1.02 -5.77 -5.73
CA GLN A 74 0.19 -5.01 -6.65
C GLN A 74 0.15 -3.53 -6.25
N TYR A 75 0.01 -3.20 -4.97
CA TYR A 75 0.04 -1.80 -4.52
C TYR A 75 1.39 -1.13 -4.68
N GLN A 76 2.50 -1.87 -4.58
CA GLN A 76 3.81 -1.30 -4.90
C GLN A 76 3.97 -0.99 -6.40
N LEU A 77 3.22 -1.70 -7.26
CA LEU A 77 3.18 -1.49 -8.71
C LEU A 77 2.09 -0.48 -9.14
N GLU A 78 1.06 -0.26 -8.31
CA GLU A 78 0.10 0.84 -8.49
C GLU A 78 0.82 2.16 -8.27
N THR A 79 1.10 2.82 -9.38
CA THR A 79 1.85 4.08 -9.46
C THR A 79 1.29 5.14 -8.53
N ILE A 80 2.19 5.98 -7.99
CA ILE A 80 1.87 7.27 -7.37
C ILE A 80 0.70 7.91 -8.14
N PRO A 81 -0.41 8.30 -7.49
CA PRO A 81 -1.53 8.90 -8.20
C PRO A 81 -1.02 10.08 -9.01
N ARG A 82 -1.25 10.06 -10.34
CA ARG A 82 -0.69 11.03 -11.28
C ARG A 82 -1.32 12.40 -11.11
N SER A 83 -2.52 12.44 -10.54
CA SER A 83 -3.28 13.67 -10.31
C SER A 83 -3.92 13.71 -8.92
N HIS A 84 -4.30 14.91 -8.50
CA HIS A 84 -5.10 15.09 -7.29
C HIS A 84 -6.48 14.43 -7.40
N THR A 85 -7.09 14.46 -8.59
CA THR A 85 -8.38 13.81 -8.86
C THR A 85 -8.30 12.29 -8.69
N GLU A 86 -7.22 11.66 -9.12
CA GLU A 86 -7.00 10.22 -8.93
C GLU A 86 -6.91 9.86 -7.44
N LEU A 87 -6.21 10.67 -6.65
CA LEU A 87 -6.18 10.53 -5.20
C LEU A 87 -7.56 10.74 -4.56
N MET A 88 -8.34 11.74 -5.00
CA MET A 88 -9.73 11.94 -4.54
C MET A 88 -10.62 10.74 -4.86
N ASN A 89 -10.56 10.21 -6.07
CA ASN A 89 -11.35 9.03 -6.47
C ASN A 89 -10.99 7.81 -5.61
N LYS A 90 -9.71 7.64 -5.27
CA LYS A 90 -9.29 6.60 -4.33
C LYS A 90 -9.89 6.81 -2.95
N PHE A 91 -9.86 8.02 -2.41
CA PHE A 91 -10.49 8.33 -1.14
C PHE A 91 -12.00 8.09 -1.15
N GLN A 92 -12.69 8.45 -2.24
CA GLN A 92 -14.11 8.18 -2.42
C GLN A 92 -14.42 6.69 -2.31
N GLN A 93 -13.68 5.86 -3.05
CA GLN A 93 -13.85 4.39 -3.03
C GLN A 93 -13.56 3.81 -1.64
N VAL A 94 -12.53 4.31 -0.98
CA VAL A 94 -12.07 3.80 0.33
C VAL A 94 -13.05 4.15 1.44
N LEU A 95 -13.49 5.41 1.48
CA LEU A 95 -14.36 5.92 2.54
C LEU A 95 -15.84 5.61 2.29
N GLN A 96 -16.20 5.15 1.08
CA GLN A 96 -17.57 4.87 0.66
C GLN A 96 -18.50 6.07 0.86
N VAL A 97 -17.99 7.26 0.58
CA VAL A 97 -18.74 8.52 0.64
C VAL A 97 -18.93 9.10 -0.75
N GLU A 98 -19.89 10.01 -0.87
CA GLU A 98 -20.12 10.75 -2.10
C GLU A 98 -18.91 11.63 -2.46
N MET A 99 -18.70 11.85 -3.76
CA MET A 99 -17.55 12.63 -4.23
C MET A 99 -17.58 14.08 -3.71
N ASN A 100 -18.75 14.63 -3.41
CA ASN A 100 -18.85 15.97 -2.82
C ASN A 100 -18.20 16.04 -1.42
N GLU A 101 -18.35 15.02 -0.58
CA GLU A 101 -17.77 14.92 0.76
C GLU A 101 -16.23 14.87 0.70
N ILE A 102 -15.70 14.26 -0.37
CA ILE A 102 -14.26 14.25 -0.67
C ILE A 102 -13.78 15.61 -1.17
N VAL A 103 -14.50 16.21 -2.13
CA VAL A 103 -14.13 17.50 -2.73
C VAL A 103 -14.15 18.63 -1.71
N ILE A 104 -15.08 18.58 -0.75
CA ILE A 104 -15.17 19.55 0.34
C ILE A 104 -14.04 19.37 1.37
N GLY A 105 -13.34 18.22 1.36
CA GLY A 105 -12.23 17.97 2.28
C GLY A 105 -12.67 17.83 3.73
N ILE A 106 -13.90 17.35 3.97
CA ILE A 106 -14.36 17.09 5.34
C ILE A 106 -14.18 15.60 5.65
N ALA A 107 -14.59 14.71 4.76
CA ALA A 107 -14.56 13.28 5.04
C ALA A 107 -13.13 12.72 5.19
N VAL A 108 -12.19 13.13 4.33
CA VAL A 108 -10.81 12.61 4.36
C VAL A 108 -10.08 13.10 5.61
N GLU A 109 -10.16 14.39 5.88
CA GLU A 109 -9.49 15.07 6.98
C GLU A 109 -10.07 14.63 8.33
N GLN A 110 -11.40 14.53 8.44
CA GLN A 110 -12.03 14.02 9.64
C GLN A 110 -11.63 12.57 9.91
N THR A 111 -11.57 11.73 8.87
CA THR A 111 -11.13 10.33 9.01
C THR A 111 -9.68 10.25 9.46
N LEU A 112 -8.81 11.06 8.87
CA LEU A 112 -7.38 11.10 9.19
C LEU A 112 -7.15 11.51 10.65
N VAL A 113 -7.82 12.57 11.11
CA VAL A 113 -7.70 13.04 12.50
C VAL A 113 -8.29 12.03 13.47
N ASN A 114 -9.48 11.50 13.21
CA ASN A 114 -10.12 10.48 14.06
C ASN A 114 -9.29 9.19 14.16
N SER A 115 -8.59 8.80 13.09
CA SER A 115 -7.73 7.63 13.09
C SER A 115 -6.59 7.73 14.10
N SER A 116 -6.12 8.94 14.42
CA SER A 116 -5.11 9.19 15.45
C SER A 116 -5.67 9.22 16.89
N GLY A 117 -6.97 9.00 17.06
CA GLY A 117 -7.67 9.08 18.34
C GLY A 117 -8.06 10.50 18.76
N LEU A 118 -7.83 11.50 17.91
CA LEU A 118 -8.24 12.88 18.15
C LEU A 118 -9.68 13.10 17.68
N ASN A 119 -10.52 13.66 18.55
CA ASN A 119 -11.89 14.03 18.22
C ASN A 119 -12.00 15.54 17.98
N ILE A 120 -11.46 16.00 16.85
CA ILE A 120 -11.43 17.42 16.48
C ILE A 120 -12.17 17.61 15.16
N HIS A 121 -13.16 18.51 15.15
CA HIS A 121 -13.92 18.81 13.95
C HIS A 121 -13.07 19.53 12.90
N GLN A 122 -12.99 18.94 11.70
CA GLN A 122 -12.17 19.41 10.58
C GLN A 122 -12.95 20.32 9.60
N THR A 123 -13.88 21.12 10.10
CA THR A 123 -14.62 22.07 9.25
C THR A 123 -13.67 23.11 8.63
N GLY A 124 -13.61 23.17 7.30
CA GLY A 124 -12.71 24.05 6.55
C GLY A 124 -11.30 23.51 6.37
N ALA A 125 -11.05 22.26 6.78
CA ALA A 125 -9.82 21.56 6.45
C ALA A 125 -9.78 21.25 4.96
N THR A 126 -8.58 21.15 4.42
CA THR A 126 -8.40 20.87 2.99
C THR A 126 -7.16 20.00 2.78
N PHE A 127 -7.17 19.22 1.71
CA PHE A 127 -6.00 18.49 1.26
C PHE A 127 -5.73 18.77 -0.21
N ARG A 128 -4.46 18.85 -0.57
CA ARG A 128 -4.04 19.07 -1.95
C ARG A 128 -2.79 18.29 -2.26
N ARG A 129 -2.83 17.52 -3.34
CA ARG A 129 -1.61 16.95 -3.92
C ARG A 129 -0.85 18.06 -4.63
N LYS A 130 0.43 18.22 -4.31
CA LYS A 130 1.33 19.13 -5.02
C LYS A 130 1.67 18.55 -6.40
N PRO A 131 1.48 19.31 -7.51
CA PRO A 131 1.85 18.86 -8.85
C PRO A 131 3.30 18.41 -8.92
N ASP A 132 3.57 17.37 -9.72
CA ASP A 132 4.93 16.87 -10.02
C ASP A 132 5.79 16.48 -8.80
N THR A 133 5.15 16.30 -7.64
CA THR A 133 5.80 15.81 -6.43
C THR A 133 5.05 14.61 -5.85
N ASP A 134 5.72 13.90 -4.96
CA ASP A 134 5.11 12.84 -4.15
C ASP A 134 4.54 13.38 -2.83
N ILE A 135 4.07 14.63 -2.81
CA ILE A 135 3.64 15.30 -1.57
C ILE A 135 2.16 15.66 -1.65
N THR A 136 1.42 15.26 -0.62
CA THR A 136 0.07 15.74 -0.35
C THR A 136 0.11 16.57 0.93
N VAL A 137 -0.38 17.81 0.84
CA VAL A 137 -0.46 18.71 1.99
C VAL A 137 -1.87 18.66 2.53
N PHE A 138 -1.99 18.39 3.83
CA PHE A 138 -3.23 18.51 4.58
C PHE A 138 -3.16 19.75 5.45
N ARG A 139 -4.11 20.66 5.29
CA ARG A 139 -4.32 21.79 6.19
C ARG A 139 -5.37 21.36 7.21
N LEU A 140 -4.90 20.92 8.39
CA LEU A 140 -5.73 20.35 9.45
C LEU A 140 -5.88 21.32 10.62
N ARG A 141 -7.02 21.24 11.29
CA ARG A 141 -7.26 21.96 12.54
C ARG A 141 -6.73 21.13 13.71
N ILE A 142 -5.67 21.60 14.35
CA ILE A 142 -4.99 20.97 15.49
C ILE A 142 -4.70 22.07 16.54
N PRO A 143 -5.59 22.23 17.54
CA PRO A 143 -5.58 23.37 18.47
C PRO A 143 -4.33 23.50 19.34
N SER A 144 -3.73 22.37 19.72
CA SER A 144 -2.60 22.35 20.65
C SER A 144 -1.40 21.57 20.10
N ASP A 145 -0.20 21.86 20.62
CA ASP A 145 0.99 21.08 20.29
C ASP A 145 0.95 19.66 20.89
N ASN A 146 0.18 19.45 21.96
CA ASN A 146 -0.05 18.11 22.51
C ASN A 146 -0.85 17.23 21.54
N ASP A 147 -1.87 17.80 20.90
CA ASP A 147 -2.64 17.12 19.86
C ASP A 147 -1.77 16.85 18.62
N LEU A 148 -0.97 17.84 18.21
CA LEU A 148 -0.03 17.68 17.09
C LEU A 148 0.99 16.57 17.36
N ASN A 149 1.56 16.51 18.56
CA ASN A 149 2.48 15.47 18.97
C ASN A 149 1.80 14.10 19.03
N SER A 150 0.54 14.03 19.48
CA SER A 150 -0.23 12.79 19.49
C SER A 150 -0.52 12.29 18.07
N PHE A 151 -0.91 13.20 17.18
CA PHE A 151 -1.15 12.92 15.77
C PHE A 151 0.13 12.42 15.07
N THR A 152 1.24 13.16 15.20
CA THR A 152 2.50 12.80 14.54
C THR A 152 3.10 11.52 15.08
N ARG A 153 3.01 11.28 16.40
CA ARG A 153 3.44 10.01 17.02
C ARG A 153 2.64 8.84 16.50
N TYR A 154 1.30 8.93 16.48
CA TYR A 154 0.44 7.86 15.96
C TYR A 154 0.86 7.45 14.55
N TYR A 155 0.99 8.42 13.64
CA TYR A 155 1.36 8.13 12.27
C TYR A 155 2.82 7.70 12.11
N GLY A 156 3.75 8.25 12.91
CA GLY A 156 5.14 7.84 12.91
C GLY A 156 5.35 6.38 13.36
N GLU A 157 4.57 5.93 14.34
CA GLU A 157 4.62 4.55 14.86
C GLU A 157 3.91 3.55 13.95
N ASN A 158 2.77 3.93 13.34
CA ASN A 158 1.95 3.02 12.54
C ASN A 158 2.32 3.03 11.04
N ILE A 159 2.85 4.13 10.53
CA ILE A 159 3.11 4.33 9.11
C ILE A 159 4.43 5.10 8.91
N LYS A 160 5.53 4.35 8.94
CA LYS A 160 6.87 4.90 8.79
C LYS A 160 6.98 5.79 7.55
N ASN A 161 7.56 6.98 7.73
CA ASN A 161 7.81 7.99 6.70
C ASN A 161 6.54 8.60 6.05
N LEU A 162 5.34 8.37 6.60
CA LEU A 162 4.13 9.00 6.06
C LEU A 162 4.20 10.52 6.23
N ILE A 163 4.42 11.00 7.46
CA ILE A 163 4.56 12.43 7.73
C ILE A 163 6.01 12.83 7.45
N MET A 164 6.20 13.75 6.51
CA MET A 164 7.52 14.23 6.09
C MET A 164 7.94 15.47 6.89
N GLN A 165 7.01 16.41 7.06
CA GLN A 165 7.19 17.64 7.82
C GLN A 165 5.84 18.26 8.16
N TYR A 166 5.83 19.27 9.02
CA TYR A 166 4.65 20.09 9.30
C TYR A 166 5.02 21.53 9.64
N GLU A 167 4.08 22.45 9.38
CA GLU A 167 4.24 23.88 9.61
C GLU A 167 2.97 24.44 10.25
N ARG A 168 3.08 25.04 11.45
CA ARG A 168 1.96 25.70 12.13
C ARG A 168 1.78 27.11 11.57
N GLU A 169 0.53 27.49 11.30
CA GLU A 169 0.21 28.86 10.91
C GLU A 169 0.28 29.79 12.12
N ALA A 170 1.00 30.91 12.00
CA ALA A 170 1.47 31.73 13.12
C ALA A 170 0.39 32.31 14.06
N THR A 171 -0.89 32.28 13.67
CA THR A 171 -1.99 32.88 14.43
C THR A 171 -3.27 32.03 14.43
N THR A 172 -3.16 30.73 14.13
CA THR A 172 -4.34 29.88 13.99
C THR A 172 -4.16 28.48 14.58
N GLU A 173 -5.27 27.77 14.73
CA GLU A 173 -5.28 26.35 15.08
C GLU A 173 -4.94 25.45 13.87
N TRP A 174 -4.48 26.01 12.76
CA TRP A 174 -4.22 25.27 11.53
C TRP A 174 -2.75 24.85 11.41
N VAL A 175 -2.56 23.63 10.95
CA VAL A 175 -1.25 23.04 10.69
C VAL A 175 -1.24 22.43 9.30
N ASN A 176 -0.24 22.79 8.51
CA ASN A 176 0.03 22.17 7.22
C ASN A 176 0.90 20.93 7.44
N ILE A 177 0.33 19.74 7.26
CA ILE A 177 1.01 18.46 7.36
C ILE A 177 1.38 18.00 5.95
N HIS A 178 2.67 17.77 5.70
CA HIS A 178 3.15 17.28 4.42
C HIS A 178 3.31 15.76 4.52
N MET A 179 2.51 15.03 3.75
CA MET A 179 2.52 13.57 3.72
C MET A 179 3.06 13.04 2.39
N ASN A 180 3.78 11.92 2.46
CA ASN A 180 4.20 11.17 1.28
C ASN A 180 2.96 10.57 0.59
N THR A 181 2.73 10.94 -0.66
CA THR A 181 1.50 10.60 -1.40
C THR A 181 1.46 9.12 -1.74
N SER A 182 2.57 8.52 -2.14
CA SER A 182 2.68 7.08 -2.41
C SER A 182 2.34 6.25 -1.18
N ILE A 183 2.91 6.59 -0.03
CA ILE A 183 2.66 5.89 1.24
C ILE A 183 1.20 6.08 1.65
N LEU A 184 0.68 7.31 1.57
CA LEU A 184 -0.72 7.61 1.86
C LEU A 184 -1.66 6.79 0.97
N TYR A 185 -1.46 6.84 -0.35
CA TYR A 185 -2.27 6.14 -1.35
C TYR A 185 -2.30 4.62 -1.10
N ASN A 186 -1.14 4.04 -0.80
CA ASN A 186 -1.01 2.62 -0.50
C ASN A 186 -1.59 2.24 0.86
N HIS A 187 -1.44 3.09 1.87
CA HIS A 187 -1.91 2.80 3.22
C HIS A 187 -3.43 2.87 3.33
N MET A 188 -4.10 3.75 2.59
CA MET A 188 -5.57 3.90 2.64
C MET A 188 -6.32 2.61 2.28
N VAL A 189 -5.71 1.70 1.54
CA VAL A 189 -6.30 0.38 1.28
C VAL A 189 -6.31 -0.51 2.53
N SER A 190 -5.29 -0.38 3.38
CA SER A 190 -5.16 -1.22 4.58
C SER A 190 -6.15 -0.87 5.70
N ILE A 191 -6.75 0.33 5.65
CA ILE A 191 -7.75 0.81 6.62
C ILE A 191 -9.11 0.10 6.46
N ILE A 192 -9.41 -0.48 5.29
CA ILE A 192 -10.72 -1.13 5.00
C ILE A 192 -10.77 -2.61 5.44
N TRP A 193 -9.62 -3.24 5.72
CA TRP A 193 -9.54 -4.69 5.98
C TRP A 193 -9.10 -5.04 7.41
N LYS A 194 -9.45 -4.21 8.38
CA LYS A 194 -9.54 -4.60 9.81
C LYS A 194 -10.99 -4.57 10.23
#